data_AF-A0A8B9K2T5-F1
#
_entry.id   AF-A0A8B9K2T5-F1
#
_cell.length_a   1.000
_cell.length_b   1.000
_cell.length_c   1.000
_cell.angle_alpha   90.00
_cell.angle_beta   90.00
_cell.angle_gamma   90.00
#
_symmetry.space_group_name_H-M   'P 1'
#
loop_
_entity.id
_entity.type
_entity.pdbx_description
1 polymer ?
#
loop_
_entity_poly.entity_id
_entity_poly.type
_entity_poly.pdbx_seq_one_letter_code
_entity_poly.pdbx_strand_id
1 'polypeptide(L)'
;MQRLDALGVCSVEDLRRVTAADLEGLLQPAQCGTLIEVFNTASSENELAHSTAGPIEPPAGASGKFQIPWEKFPPELVKAMVEKTRPHPSLRREMVRIIIDDFFSAKMKRPGRDTIRQISHELVLKYPNSFCDLYGEDAFGTGFKSLMDQMENRVENCWRSGKRKSKRPAESDAGAEKPKRFVHYGCVQWEPDLPANEDGQSQTGKRAELQNSYTVKNLPEADIKKLMAETYYSQRISINHNNKTISELKEKWPYLFEATYLFEHSERLLGIPVQKRLAEELAKKGKTIMNFLAQAKVTPGNFQGPLELLFSIGNYLGDKTELLLIRIEGHNFTAQSLQRTPCVLVLDDEHYLMAVDQTIVNGHISCPLTALTYLICLFYTLNIQFPKDAALALDYVMRCLLGISPKRGPKMSRKEKKQLKIHPKLMKFLSELSDYQNPTKF
;
A
#
# COMPACT_ATOMS: atom_id res chain seq x y z
N MET A 1 -27.18 -8.88 -3.54
CA MET A 1 -27.71 -7.83 -4.44
C MET A 1 -28.88 -8.35 -5.26
N GLN A 2 -28.75 -9.43 -6.04
CA GLN A 2 -29.86 -9.98 -6.88
C GLN A 2 -31.20 -10.27 -6.17
N ARG A 3 -31.20 -10.54 -4.86
CA ARG A 3 -32.44 -10.78 -4.07
C ARG A 3 -33.16 -9.49 -3.63
N LEU A 4 -32.44 -8.38 -3.42
CA LEU A 4 -33.04 -7.11 -3.00
C LEU A 4 -33.64 -6.34 -4.19
N ASP A 5 -33.03 -6.47 -5.38
CA ASP A 5 -33.59 -5.93 -6.62
C ASP A 5 -34.92 -6.61 -6.98
N ALA A 6 -35.06 -7.91 -6.67
CA ALA A 6 -36.31 -8.66 -6.86
C ALA A 6 -37.44 -8.25 -5.90
N LEU A 7 -37.12 -7.56 -4.80
CA LEU A 7 -38.06 -7.00 -3.83
C LEU A 7 -38.44 -5.54 -4.14
N GLY A 8 -37.89 -4.96 -5.22
CA GLY A 8 -38.23 -3.61 -5.67
C GLY A 8 -37.63 -2.48 -4.82
N VAL A 9 -36.52 -2.75 -4.11
CA VAL A 9 -35.83 -1.73 -3.31
C VAL A 9 -35.06 -0.78 -4.24
N CYS A 10 -35.64 0.38 -4.54
CA CYS A 10 -35.07 1.36 -5.48
C CYS A 10 -34.65 2.68 -4.79
N SER A 11 -35.00 2.86 -3.52
CA SER A 11 -34.71 4.04 -2.72
C SER A 11 -34.41 3.71 -1.26
N VAL A 12 -33.90 4.69 -0.51
CA VAL A 12 -33.58 4.53 0.92
C VAL A 12 -34.86 4.33 1.74
N GLU A 13 -35.97 4.96 1.37
CA GLU A 13 -37.29 4.72 1.99
C GLU A 13 -37.78 3.27 1.83
N ASP A 14 -37.46 2.60 0.72
CA ASP A 14 -37.92 1.23 0.47
C ASP A 14 -37.28 0.20 1.41
N LEU A 15 -36.12 0.54 1.99
CA LEU A 15 -35.40 -0.31 2.94
C LEU A 15 -36.19 -0.59 4.23
N ARG A 16 -37.19 0.25 4.55
CA ARG A 16 -38.09 0.06 5.71
C ARG A 16 -39.07 -1.10 5.55
N ARG A 17 -39.30 -1.52 4.31
CA ARG A 17 -40.21 -2.63 3.98
C ARG A 17 -39.53 -3.99 4.00
N VAL A 18 -38.19 -4.01 4.14
CA VAL A 18 -37.38 -5.23 4.20
C VAL A 18 -37.52 -5.86 5.58
N THR A 19 -38.00 -7.10 5.61
CA THR A 19 -38.18 -7.87 6.85
C THR A 19 -37.04 -8.85 7.09
N ALA A 20 -36.96 -9.41 8.30
CA ALA A 20 -35.94 -10.41 8.64
C ALA A 20 -36.04 -11.67 7.77
N ALA A 21 -37.24 -12.02 7.31
CA ALA A 21 -37.48 -13.15 6.41
C ALA A 21 -36.87 -12.89 5.01
N ASP A 22 -36.88 -11.64 4.54
CA ASP A 22 -36.31 -11.25 3.25
C ASP A 22 -34.77 -11.32 3.23
N LEU A 23 -34.16 -11.31 4.42
CA LEU A 23 -32.71 -11.37 4.62
C LEU A 23 -32.21 -12.78 4.97
N GLU A 24 -33.12 -13.75 5.07
CA GLU A 24 -32.80 -15.13 5.47
C GLU A 24 -31.94 -15.84 4.40
N GLY A 25 -30.78 -16.34 4.82
CA GLY A 25 -29.78 -16.96 3.95
C GLY A 25 -28.79 -15.98 3.29
N LEU A 26 -28.94 -14.67 3.50
CA LEU A 26 -27.95 -13.65 3.10
C LEU A 26 -27.06 -13.18 4.25
N LEU A 27 -27.60 -13.18 5.47
CA LEU A 27 -26.93 -12.75 6.70
C LEU A 27 -27.26 -13.70 7.85
N GLN A 28 -26.41 -13.70 8.87
CA GLN A 28 -26.67 -14.45 10.10
C GLN A 28 -27.82 -13.79 10.90
N PRO A 29 -28.65 -14.53 11.66
CA PRO A 29 -29.85 -14.00 12.31
C PRO A 29 -29.62 -12.77 13.19
N ALA A 30 -28.49 -12.71 13.89
CA ALA A 30 -28.11 -11.57 14.73
C ALA A 30 -27.81 -10.29 13.92
N GLN A 31 -27.33 -10.43 12.68
CA GLN A 31 -27.00 -9.32 11.79
C GLN A 31 -28.24 -8.76 11.11
N CYS A 32 -29.27 -9.57 10.87
CA CYS A 32 -30.56 -9.13 10.33
C CYS A 32 -31.24 -8.11 11.27
N GLY A 33 -31.23 -8.36 12.58
CA GLY A 33 -31.83 -7.47 13.58
C GLY A 33 -31.18 -6.07 13.60
N THR A 34 -29.85 -6.02 13.63
CA THR A 34 -29.10 -4.75 13.62
C THR A 34 -29.31 -3.96 12.34
N LEU A 35 -29.41 -4.63 11.19
CA LEU A 35 -29.61 -3.97 9.90
C LEU A 35 -31.02 -3.35 9.80
N ILE A 36 -32.05 -4.06 10.30
CA ILE A 36 -33.44 -3.59 10.30
C ILE A 36 -33.61 -2.38 11.24
N GLU A 37 -32.95 -2.37 12.41
CA GLU A 37 -32.94 -1.19 13.28
C GLU A 37 -32.35 0.05 12.59
N VAL A 38 -31.30 -0.13 11.80
CA VAL A 38 -30.68 0.96 11.02
C VAL A 38 -31.61 1.48 9.92
N PHE A 39 -32.35 0.60 9.23
CA PHE A 39 -33.32 1.02 8.20
C PHE A 39 -34.50 1.80 8.79
N ASN A 40 -34.94 1.45 9.99
CA ASN A 40 -36.08 2.13 10.64
C ASN A 40 -35.70 3.47 11.27
N THR A 41 -34.44 3.67 11.68
CA THR A 41 -33.97 4.90 12.34
C THR A 41 -33.56 6.02 11.37
N ALA A 42 -33.51 5.76 10.06
CA ALA A 42 -32.89 6.64 9.06
C ALA A 42 -33.69 7.91 8.63
N SER A 43 -34.84 8.29 9.23
CA SER A 43 -35.51 9.58 8.89
C SER A 43 -35.73 10.56 10.03
N SER A 44 -35.15 10.37 11.22
CA SER A 44 -35.35 11.34 12.31
C SER A 44 -34.49 12.60 12.22
N GLU A 45 -33.74 12.82 11.13
CA GLU A 45 -32.87 14.01 10.97
C GLU A 45 -33.38 15.09 9.98
N ASN A 46 -34.60 14.98 9.41
CA ASN A 46 -34.98 15.85 8.27
C ASN A 46 -36.30 16.65 8.35
N GLU A 47 -36.92 16.82 9.53
CA GLU A 47 -38.12 17.69 9.65
C GLU A 47 -37.87 18.93 10.51
N LEU A 48 -37.49 20.05 9.87
CA LEU A 48 -37.99 21.39 10.24
C LEU A 48 -37.69 22.42 9.12
N ALA A 49 -38.49 22.46 8.05
CA ALA A 49 -38.50 23.62 7.15
C ALA A 49 -39.80 23.69 6.32
N HIS A 50 -40.87 24.23 6.91
CA HIS A 50 -41.92 24.90 6.13
C HIS A 50 -42.50 26.08 6.95
N SER A 51 -42.08 27.31 6.62
CA SER A 51 -42.93 28.50 6.73
C SER A 51 -42.33 29.71 6.01
N THR A 52 -43.25 30.53 5.52
CA THR A 52 -43.14 31.55 4.48
C THR A 52 -42.84 32.96 5.02
N ALA A 53 -42.14 33.77 4.20
CA ALA A 53 -42.11 35.25 4.11
C ALA A 53 -41.50 36.13 5.24
N GLY A 54 -40.55 36.99 4.84
CA GLY A 54 -40.18 38.24 5.52
C GLY A 54 -38.66 38.53 5.60
N PRO A 55 -38.17 39.75 5.30
CA PRO A 55 -36.74 40.06 5.25
C PRO A 55 -36.19 40.41 6.64
N ILE A 56 -35.27 39.61 7.19
CA ILE A 56 -34.57 39.91 8.45
C ILE A 56 -33.09 39.49 8.33
N GLU A 57 -32.22 40.40 8.78
CA GLU A 57 -30.76 40.34 8.93
C GLU A 57 -30.17 39.00 9.42
N PRO A 58 -28.86 38.75 9.18
CA PRO A 58 -28.25 37.45 9.44
C PRO A 58 -28.08 37.19 10.94
N PRO A 59 -28.50 36.03 11.46
CA PRO A 59 -28.17 35.65 12.82
C PRO A 59 -26.76 35.07 12.87
N ALA A 60 -25.94 35.69 13.73
CA ALA A 60 -24.63 35.23 14.12
C ALA A 60 -24.71 33.85 14.80
N GLY A 61 -23.94 32.90 14.24
CA GLY A 61 -23.16 31.88 14.95
C GLY A 61 -23.85 30.92 15.92
N ALA A 62 -24.05 29.67 15.50
CA ALA A 62 -23.98 28.50 16.38
C ALA A 62 -23.78 27.17 15.62
N SER A 63 -22.58 26.94 15.06
CA SER A 63 -21.88 25.64 15.13
C SER A 63 -20.42 25.84 14.73
N GLY A 64 -19.48 25.45 15.61
CA GLY A 64 -18.06 25.83 15.53
C GLY A 64 -17.23 25.29 14.35
N LYS A 65 -17.86 24.82 13.27
CA LYS A 65 -17.19 24.26 12.09
C LYS A 65 -16.89 25.38 11.08
N PHE A 66 -15.70 25.34 10.49
CA PHE A 66 -15.34 26.27 9.41
C PHE A 66 -16.15 25.92 8.16
N GLN A 67 -16.73 26.92 7.51
CA GLN A 67 -17.45 26.76 6.25
C GLN A 67 -16.54 27.10 5.08
N ILE A 68 -16.61 26.30 4.01
CA ILE A 68 -15.83 26.54 2.81
C ILE A 68 -16.43 27.75 2.07
N PRO A 69 -15.62 28.77 1.70
CA PRO A 69 -16.09 29.97 1.01
C PRO A 69 -16.28 29.69 -0.50
N TRP A 70 -17.31 28.91 -0.83
CA TRP A 70 -17.61 28.47 -2.20
C TRP A 70 -17.80 29.66 -3.16
N GLU A 71 -18.36 30.76 -2.65
CA GLU A 71 -18.61 32.01 -3.39
C GLU A 71 -17.33 32.73 -3.84
N LYS A 72 -16.18 32.41 -3.24
CA LYS A 72 -14.88 33.01 -3.59
C LYS A 72 -14.12 32.23 -4.65
N PHE A 73 -14.67 31.11 -5.14
CA PHE A 73 -13.96 30.25 -6.09
C PHE A 73 -13.97 30.85 -7.51
N PRO A 74 -12.87 30.72 -8.28
CA PRO A 74 -12.79 31.23 -9.63
C PRO A 74 -13.90 30.65 -10.53
N PRO A 75 -14.49 31.43 -11.45
CA PRO A 75 -15.55 30.96 -12.34
C PRO A 75 -15.15 29.71 -13.15
N GLU A 76 -13.91 29.63 -13.60
CA GLU A 76 -13.36 28.50 -14.35
C GLU A 76 -13.27 27.22 -13.49
N LEU A 77 -13.01 27.37 -12.19
CA LEU A 77 -13.04 26.26 -11.25
C LEU A 77 -14.47 25.79 -11.01
N VAL A 78 -15.42 26.73 -10.84
CA VAL A 78 -16.84 26.42 -10.67
C VAL A 78 -17.39 25.69 -11.87
N LYS A 79 -17.04 26.15 -13.08
CA LYS A 79 -17.38 25.47 -14.33
C LYS A 79 -16.91 24.01 -14.34
N ALA A 80 -15.64 23.76 -14.02
CA ALA A 80 -15.10 22.39 -13.97
C ALA A 80 -15.78 21.50 -12.93
N MET A 81 -16.16 22.05 -11.77
CA MET A 81 -16.92 21.34 -10.73
C MET A 81 -18.32 20.94 -11.21
N VAL A 82 -19.02 21.85 -11.90
CA VAL A 82 -20.37 21.63 -12.44
C VAL A 82 -20.34 20.61 -13.60
N GLU A 83 -19.34 20.72 -14.47
CA GLU A 83 -19.14 19.79 -15.60
C GLU A 83 -18.60 18.42 -15.15
N LYS A 84 -18.38 18.21 -13.85
CA LYS A 84 -17.83 16.99 -13.26
C LYS A 84 -16.46 16.60 -13.85
N THR A 85 -15.71 17.58 -14.33
CA THR A 85 -14.36 17.40 -14.88
C THR A 85 -13.31 17.71 -13.81
N ARG A 86 -12.09 17.21 -14.03
CA ARG A 86 -10.97 17.46 -13.10
C ARG A 86 -10.40 18.86 -13.36
N PRO A 87 -10.42 19.77 -12.38
CA PRO A 87 -9.92 21.13 -12.58
C PRO A 87 -8.41 21.15 -12.85
N HIS A 88 -7.98 22.13 -13.64
CA HIS A 88 -6.57 22.36 -13.93
C HIS A 88 -5.75 22.54 -12.63
N PRO A 89 -4.51 22.04 -12.54
CA PRO A 89 -3.70 22.12 -11.31
C PRO A 89 -3.50 23.55 -10.76
N SER A 90 -3.50 24.59 -11.61
CA SER A 90 -3.42 25.98 -11.14
C SER A 90 -4.68 26.40 -10.37
N LEU A 91 -5.87 26.11 -10.91
CA LEU A 91 -7.16 26.40 -10.29
C LEU A 91 -7.32 25.65 -8.97
N ARG A 92 -6.85 24.40 -8.90
CA ARG A 92 -6.84 23.61 -7.67
C ARG A 92 -5.95 24.23 -6.58
N ARG A 93 -4.77 24.74 -6.94
CA ARG A 93 -3.87 25.46 -6.01
C ARG A 93 -4.46 26.79 -5.55
N GLU A 94 -5.15 27.50 -6.43
CA GLU A 94 -5.84 28.74 -6.10
C GLU A 94 -7.00 28.52 -5.13
N MET A 95 -7.82 27.50 -5.36
CA MET A 95 -8.85 27.07 -4.40
C MET A 95 -8.26 26.81 -3.01
N VAL A 96 -7.18 26.03 -2.93
CA VAL A 96 -6.49 25.74 -1.67
C VAL A 96 -5.99 27.03 -1.01
N ARG A 97 -5.51 28.00 -1.79
CA ARG A 97 -5.10 29.31 -1.28
C ARG A 97 -6.29 30.06 -0.67
N ILE A 98 -7.40 30.19 -1.40
CA ILE A 98 -8.62 30.88 -0.96
C ILE A 98 -9.14 30.28 0.35
N ILE A 99 -9.29 28.96 0.42
CA ILE A 99 -9.81 28.25 1.59
C ILE A 99 -8.94 28.50 2.83
N ILE A 100 -7.62 28.38 2.68
CA ILE A 100 -6.71 28.53 3.83
C ILE A 100 -6.57 29.99 4.25
N ASP A 101 -6.56 30.93 3.30
CA ASP A 101 -6.49 32.35 3.61
C ASP A 101 -7.78 32.79 4.34
N ASP A 102 -8.94 32.34 3.88
CA ASP A 102 -10.22 32.59 4.54
C ASP A 102 -10.30 31.95 5.94
N PHE A 103 -9.76 30.74 6.09
CA PHE A 103 -9.62 30.08 7.39
C PHE A 103 -8.81 30.93 8.37
N PHE A 104 -7.67 31.47 7.93
CA PHE A 104 -6.83 32.33 8.77
C PHE A 104 -7.48 33.69 9.06
N SER A 105 -8.24 34.23 8.12
CA SER A 105 -9.03 35.46 8.31
C SER A 105 -10.15 35.28 9.33
N ALA A 106 -10.83 34.13 9.34
CA ALA A 106 -11.92 33.84 10.26
C ALA A 106 -11.45 33.31 11.64
N LYS A 107 -10.30 32.63 11.69
CA LYS A 107 -9.75 31.98 12.88
C LYS A 107 -8.24 32.25 12.96
N MET A 108 -7.82 33.15 13.86
CA MET A 108 -6.41 33.52 14.10
C MET A 108 -5.49 32.36 14.56
N LYS A 109 -6.02 31.14 14.74
CA LYS A 109 -5.28 29.96 15.21
C LYS A 109 -5.02 28.99 14.06
N ARG A 110 -3.84 28.37 14.06
CA ARG A 110 -3.45 27.34 13.08
C ARG A 110 -4.50 26.23 13.00
N PRO A 111 -5.00 25.86 11.80
CA PRO A 111 -5.89 24.71 11.65
C PRO A 111 -5.21 23.41 12.08
N GLY A 112 -5.91 22.63 12.88
CA GLY A 112 -5.51 21.27 13.23
C GLY A 112 -5.67 20.31 12.05
N ARG A 113 -4.99 19.17 12.10
CA ARG A 113 -5.01 18.16 11.03
C ARG A 113 -6.42 17.62 10.76
N ASP A 114 -7.26 17.49 11.78
CA ASP A 114 -8.62 16.97 11.62
C ASP A 114 -9.55 17.99 10.94
N THR A 115 -9.35 19.28 11.17
CA THR A 115 -10.05 20.34 10.43
C THR A 115 -9.69 20.32 8.95
N ILE A 116 -8.39 20.18 8.63
CA ILE A 116 -7.93 20.07 7.23
C ILE A 116 -8.51 18.81 6.56
N ARG A 117 -8.56 17.70 7.31
CA ARG A 117 -9.19 16.45 6.85
C ARG A 117 -10.66 16.64 6.53
N GLN A 118 -11.42 17.29 7.41
CA GLN A 118 -12.85 17.53 7.24
C GLN A 118 -13.13 18.38 6.00
N ILE A 119 -12.40 19.49 5.82
CA ILE A 119 -12.52 20.36 4.64
C ILE A 119 -12.21 19.59 3.35
N SER A 120 -11.14 18.78 3.35
CA SER A 120 -10.75 17.99 2.17
C SER A 120 -11.79 16.92 1.84
N HIS A 121 -12.36 16.28 2.85
CA HIS A 121 -13.42 15.29 2.69
C HIS A 121 -14.69 15.93 2.14
N GLU A 122 -15.11 17.09 2.66
CA GLU A 122 -16.30 17.81 2.20
C GLU A 122 -16.21 18.22 0.72
N LEU A 123 -15.03 18.67 0.27
CA LEU A 123 -14.79 18.98 -1.15
C LEU A 123 -14.96 17.76 -2.05
N VAL A 124 -14.40 16.62 -1.65
CA VAL A 124 -14.48 15.38 -2.43
C VAL A 124 -15.88 14.78 -2.37
N LEU A 125 -16.57 14.87 -1.24
CA LEU A 125 -17.95 14.41 -1.10
C LEU A 125 -18.89 15.19 -2.03
N LYS A 126 -18.70 16.51 -2.13
CA LYS A 126 -19.55 17.38 -2.97
C LYS A 126 -19.21 17.28 -4.47
N TYR A 127 -17.93 17.12 -4.81
CA TYR A 127 -17.48 17.02 -6.21
C TYR A 127 -16.44 15.89 -6.39
N PRO A 128 -16.88 14.61 -6.33
CA PRO A 128 -15.97 13.47 -6.34
C PRO A 128 -15.17 13.38 -7.65
N ASN A 129 -15.79 13.59 -8.80
CA ASN A 129 -15.09 13.50 -10.10
C ASN A 129 -14.04 14.62 -10.29
N SER A 130 -14.23 15.75 -9.62
CA SER A 130 -13.33 16.90 -9.72
C SER A 130 -12.15 16.80 -8.75
N PHE A 131 -12.35 16.23 -7.56
CA PHE A 131 -11.35 16.29 -6.49
C PHE A 131 -10.91 14.95 -5.92
N CYS A 132 -11.58 13.85 -6.24
CA CYS A 132 -11.19 12.52 -5.77
C CYS A 132 -9.86 12.08 -6.42
N ASP A 133 -9.01 11.45 -5.62
CA ASP A 133 -7.82 10.75 -6.05
C ASP A 133 -8.25 9.43 -6.68
N LEU A 134 -8.42 9.39 -8.00
CA LEU A 134 -8.81 8.18 -8.74
C LEU A 134 -7.59 7.44 -9.31
N TYR A 135 -7.69 6.11 -9.37
CA TYR A 135 -6.83 5.22 -10.16
C TYR A 135 -7.73 4.32 -11.02
N GLY A 136 -7.85 4.61 -12.32
CA GLY A 136 -8.93 4.05 -13.13
C GLY A 136 -10.28 4.56 -12.64
N GLU A 137 -11.21 3.64 -12.33
CA GLU A 137 -12.53 3.96 -11.77
C GLU A 137 -12.57 3.95 -10.23
N ASP A 138 -11.53 3.42 -9.57
CA ASP A 138 -11.49 3.24 -8.12
C ASP A 138 -10.85 4.43 -7.38
N ALA A 139 -11.38 4.74 -6.19
CA ALA A 139 -10.80 5.74 -5.30
C ALA A 139 -9.50 5.24 -4.64
N PHE A 140 -8.43 6.01 -4.78
CA PHE A 140 -7.11 5.73 -4.24
C PHE A 140 -6.99 6.19 -2.77
N GLY A 141 -6.79 5.24 -1.86
CA GLY A 141 -6.62 5.53 -0.43
C GLY A 141 -7.90 6.08 0.21
N THR A 142 -7.85 7.29 0.79
CA THR A 142 -9.05 7.96 1.33
C THR A 142 -9.79 8.79 0.28
N GLY A 143 -9.33 8.83 -0.97
CA GLY A 143 -9.93 9.63 -2.05
C GLY A 143 -9.65 11.15 -1.98
N PHE A 144 -9.28 11.73 -0.84
CA PHE A 144 -9.02 13.18 -0.72
C PHE A 144 -7.59 13.52 -0.24
N LYS A 145 -6.65 12.58 -0.34
CA LYS A 145 -5.33 12.69 0.28
C LYS A 145 -4.47 13.76 -0.39
N SER A 146 -4.48 13.85 -1.72
CA SER A 146 -3.71 14.85 -2.45
C SER A 146 -4.16 16.26 -2.10
N LEU A 147 -5.47 16.45 -1.92
CA LEU A 147 -6.07 17.71 -1.53
C LEU A 147 -5.68 18.09 -0.09
N MET A 148 -5.73 17.11 0.82
CA MET A 148 -5.28 17.27 2.20
C MET A 148 -3.80 17.68 2.29
N ASP A 149 -2.90 17.07 1.49
CA ASP A 149 -1.48 17.46 1.46
C ASP A 149 -1.27 18.88 0.95
N GLN A 150 -2.04 19.30 -0.06
CA GLN A 150 -1.96 20.67 -0.58
C GLN A 150 -2.38 21.69 0.48
N MET A 151 -3.46 21.40 1.23
CA MET A 151 -3.91 22.25 2.33
C MET A 151 -2.89 22.28 3.49
N GLU A 152 -2.34 21.13 3.91
CA GLU A 152 -1.29 21.08 4.94
C GLU A 152 -0.05 21.90 4.54
N ASN A 153 0.37 21.79 3.28
CA ASN A 153 1.50 22.56 2.76
C ASN A 153 1.21 24.07 2.71
N ARG A 154 0.00 24.48 2.33
CA ARG A 154 -0.41 25.90 2.35
C ARG A 154 -0.44 26.45 3.77
N VAL A 155 -1.00 25.71 4.72
CA VAL A 155 -1.03 26.07 6.15
C VAL A 155 0.40 26.25 6.69
N GLU A 156 1.29 25.31 6.38
CA GLU A 156 2.70 25.40 6.76
C GLU A 156 3.39 26.63 6.15
N ASN A 157 3.12 26.95 4.89
CA ASN A 157 3.69 28.13 4.23
C ASN A 157 3.18 29.44 4.85
N CYS A 158 1.87 29.58 5.11
CA CYS A 158 1.30 30.77 5.76
C CYS A 158 1.79 30.94 7.20
N TRP A 159 1.98 29.83 7.93
CA TRP A 159 2.45 29.84 9.30
C TRP A 159 3.96 30.13 9.41
N ARG A 160 4.77 29.72 8.42
CA ARG A 160 6.22 30.01 8.37
C ARG A 160 6.55 31.48 8.17
N SER A 161 5.67 32.24 7.52
CA SER A 161 5.80 33.70 7.37
C SER A 161 5.73 34.48 8.69
N GLY A 162 5.28 33.85 9.80
CA GLY A 162 5.13 34.50 11.10
C GLY A 162 6.29 34.37 12.10
N LYS A 163 7.26 33.46 11.91
CA LYS A 163 8.43 33.32 12.82
C LYS A 163 9.68 32.85 12.07
N ARG A 164 10.59 33.78 11.77
CA ARG A 164 12.02 33.47 11.52
C ARG A 164 12.80 33.58 12.83
N LYS A 165 13.05 32.46 13.50
CA LYS A 165 14.18 32.14 14.39
C LYS A 165 14.22 30.61 14.46
N SER A 166 15.30 29.85 14.53
CA SER A 166 16.76 29.98 14.45
C SER A 166 17.21 28.50 14.52
N LYS A 167 18.30 28.13 13.84
CA LYS A 167 18.96 26.82 14.04
C LYS A 167 19.49 26.72 15.48
N ARG A 168 19.44 25.53 16.09
CA ARG A 168 20.47 24.89 16.95
C ARG A 168 19.90 23.59 17.59
N PRO A 169 20.72 22.75 18.24
CA PRO A 169 21.60 21.74 17.65
C PRO A 169 21.16 20.32 18.09
N ALA A 170 21.86 19.30 17.61
CA ALA A 170 21.73 17.94 18.12
C ALA A 170 22.35 17.85 19.51
N GLU A 171 21.58 17.39 20.48
CA GLU A 171 22.11 16.81 21.72
C GLU A 171 21.65 15.37 21.84
N SER A 172 22.62 14.57 22.26
CA SER A 172 22.59 13.15 22.52
C SER A 172 21.55 12.79 23.56
N ASP A 173 20.80 11.72 23.30
CA ASP A 173 20.20 10.94 24.36
C ASP A 173 20.62 9.49 24.17
N ALA A 174 21.52 9.06 25.06
CA ALA A 174 21.91 7.68 25.26
C ALA A 174 20.96 7.08 26.29
N GLY A 175 20.45 5.88 26.01
CA GLY A 175 19.74 5.08 27.03
C GLY A 175 18.24 4.99 26.83
N ALA A 176 17.82 4.29 25.78
CA ALA A 176 16.71 3.34 25.83
C ALA A 176 16.72 2.60 24.49
N GLU A 177 17.03 1.30 24.48
CA GLU A 177 16.70 0.45 23.34
C GLU A 177 15.17 0.44 23.19
N LYS A 178 14.68 1.34 22.34
CA LYS A 178 13.27 1.35 21.95
C LYS A 178 13.01 0.05 21.19
N PRO A 179 11.91 -0.67 21.50
CA PRO A 179 11.56 -1.88 20.77
C PRO A 179 11.50 -1.59 19.26
N LYS A 180 12.10 -2.48 18.46
CA LYS A 180 12.24 -2.33 17.00
C LYS A 180 10.88 -1.98 16.39
N ARG A 181 10.74 -0.74 15.90
CA ARG A 181 9.50 -0.09 15.41
C ARG A 181 8.94 -0.65 14.08
N PHE A 182 9.22 -1.89 13.72
CA PHE A 182 8.81 -2.45 12.44
C PHE A 182 7.98 -3.70 12.65
N VAL A 183 6.67 -3.54 12.68
CA VAL A 183 5.80 -4.70 12.80
C VAL A 183 4.61 -4.51 11.86
N HIS A 184 4.51 -5.42 10.88
CA HIS A 184 3.37 -5.68 10.00
C HIS A 184 3.16 -4.77 8.75
N TYR A 185 4.19 -4.49 7.93
CA TYR A 185 3.92 -3.94 6.58
C TYR A 185 3.20 -5.01 5.76
N GLY A 186 1.88 -4.91 5.61
CA GLY A 186 1.08 -5.81 4.77
C GLY A 186 0.95 -7.26 5.29
N CYS A 187 1.71 -7.67 6.30
CA CYS A 187 1.66 -9.03 6.84
C CYS A 187 0.42 -9.24 7.73
N VAL A 188 -0.34 -10.29 7.45
CA VAL A 188 -1.53 -10.71 8.20
C VAL A 188 -1.23 -11.78 9.25
N GLN A 189 -0.18 -12.60 9.04
CA GLN A 189 0.25 -13.64 10.00
C GLN A 189 1.76 -13.53 10.31
N TRP A 190 2.16 -12.39 10.86
CA TRP A 190 3.56 -12.06 11.15
C TRP A 190 4.24 -12.97 12.18
N GLU A 191 3.51 -13.22 13.26
CA GLU A 191 3.96 -13.98 14.42
C GLU A 191 2.73 -14.67 15.02
N PRO A 192 2.44 -15.90 14.58
CA PRO A 192 1.29 -16.65 15.09
C PRO A 192 1.57 -17.16 16.50
N ASP A 193 0.52 -17.51 17.23
CA ASP A 193 0.64 -18.28 18.46
C ASP A 193 0.94 -19.76 18.15
N LEU A 194 1.52 -20.46 19.13
CA LEU A 194 1.69 -21.90 19.05
C LEU A 194 0.29 -22.55 18.96
N PRO A 195 0.05 -23.45 17.99
CA PRO A 195 -1.22 -24.16 17.90
C PRO A 195 -1.53 -24.92 19.19
N ALA A 196 -2.79 -24.91 19.63
CA ALA A 196 -3.21 -25.49 20.91
C ALA A 196 -2.96 -27.02 21.01
N ASN A 197 -2.82 -27.69 19.88
CA ASN A 197 -2.53 -29.12 19.77
C ASN A 197 -1.04 -29.43 19.66
N GLU A 198 -0.15 -28.44 19.81
CA GLU A 198 1.29 -28.59 19.67
C GLU A 198 2.06 -28.07 20.87
N ASP A 199 3.28 -28.57 21.01
CA ASP A 199 4.24 -28.20 22.05
C ASP A 199 5.65 -27.99 21.46
N GLY A 200 6.60 -27.57 22.29
CA GLY A 200 7.97 -27.33 21.84
C GLY A 200 8.70 -28.60 21.34
N GLN A 201 8.34 -29.78 21.87
CA GLN A 201 8.96 -31.05 21.50
C GLN A 201 8.48 -31.53 20.13
N SER A 202 7.17 -31.53 19.90
CA SER A 202 6.55 -31.87 18.62
C SER A 202 7.04 -30.94 17.50
N GLN A 203 7.11 -29.63 17.74
CA GLN A 203 7.69 -28.66 16.80
C GLN A 203 9.17 -28.96 16.47
N THR A 204 9.94 -29.37 17.48
CA THR A 204 11.35 -29.75 17.30
C THR A 204 11.49 -31.04 16.50
N GLY A 205 10.63 -32.04 16.75
CA GLY A 205 10.58 -33.29 16.00
C GLY A 205 10.24 -33.09 14.53
N LYS A 206 9.17 -32.33 14.24
CA LYS A 206 8.76 -31.99 12.86
C LYS A 206 9.84 -31.22 12.10
N ARG A 207 10.56 -30.31 12.77
CA ARG A 207 11.71 -29.63 12.17
C ARG A 207 12.81 -30.63 11.81
N ALA A 208 13.18 -31.53 12.72
CA ALA A 208 14.24 -32.52 12.47
C ALA A 208 13.86 -33.45 11.31
N GLU A 209 12.59 -33.83 11.21
CA GLU A 209 12.05 -34.60 10.08
C GLU A 209 12.17 -33.85 8.75
N LEU A 210 11.82 -32.56 8.71
CA LEU A 210 12.03 -31.70 7.52
C LEU A 210 13.51 -31.63 7.13
N GLN A 211 14.42 -31.43 8.09
CA GLN A 211 15.87 -31.37 7.82
C GLN A 211 16.41 -32.70 7.28
N ASN A 212 15.99 -33.83 7.87
CA ASN A 212 16.36 -35.15 7.38
C ASN A 212 15.82 -35.38 5.97
N SER A 213 14.54 -35.10 5.74
CA SER A 213 13.90 -35.25 4.44
C SER A 213 14.58 -34.43 3.35
N TYR A 214 15.03 -33.22 3.64
CA TYR A 214 15.78 -32.42 2.67
C TYR A 214 17.09 -33.10 2.24
N THR A 215 17.74 -33.84 3.14
CA THR A 215 19.00 -34.54 2.89
C THR A 215 18.79 -35.86 2.15
N VAL A 216 17.87 -36.70 2.62
CA VAL A 216 17.67 -38.06 2.09
C VAL A 216 16.54 -38.17 1.06
N LYS A 217 15.76 -37.10 0.84
CA LYS A 217 14.62 -37.03 -0.08
C LYS A 217 13.61 -38.16 0.10
N ASN A 218 13.26 -38.45 1.35
CA ASN A 218 12.45 -39.61 1.73
C ASN A 218 10.96 -39.32 1.94
N LEU A 219 10.52 -38.06 1.89
CA LEU A 219 9.11 -37.69 2.03
C LEU A 219 8.53 -37.18 0.71
N PRO A 220 7.25 -37.48 0.41
CA PRO A 220 6.55 -36.90 -0.72
C PRO A 220 6.27 -35.40 -0.49
N GLU A 221 6.07 -34.66 -1.58
CA GLU A 221 5.85 -33.21 -1.52
C GLU A 221 4.66 -32.82 -0.62
N ALA A 222 3.57 -33.59 -0.63
CA ALA A 222 2.39 -33.34 0.18
C ALA A 222 2.69 -33.35 1.69
N ASP A 223 3.53 -34.28 2.14
CA ASP A 223 3.91 -34.38 3.56
C ASP A 223 4.87 -33.25 3.95
N ILE A 224 5.77 -32.86 3.04
CA ILE A 224 6.65 -31.70 3.26
C ILE A 224 5.80 -30.41 3.40
N LYS A 225 4.79 -30.21 2.54
CA LYS A 225 3.88 -29.05 2.65
C LYS A 225 3.14 -29.04 3.98
N LYS A 226 2.62 -30.20 4.40
CA LYS A 226 1.94 -30.35 5.69
C LYS A 226 2.88 -29.99 6.85
N LEU A 227 4.08 -30.56 6.88
CA LEU A 227 5.09 -30.27 7.90
C LEU A 227 5.53 -28.80 7.90
N MET A 228 5.70 -28.19 6.72
CA MET A 228 5.99 -26.75 6.59
C MET A 228 4.86 -25.87 7.14
N ALA A 229 3.60 -26.26 6.94
CA ALA A 229 2.44 -25.53 7.46
C ALA A 229 2.30 -25.67 8.98
N GLU A 230 2.51 -26.87 9.52
CA GLU A 230 2.46 -27.16 10.96
C GLU A 230 3.62 -26.49 11.70
N THR A 231 4.81 -26.41 11.09
CA THR A 231 5.98 -25.75 11.70
C THR A 231 6.09 -24.25 11.44
N TYR A 232 5.06 -23.63 10.84
CA TYR A 232 5.06 -22.20 10.49
C TYR A 232 5.38 -21.29 11.69
N TYR A 233 4.85 -21.61 12.87
CA TYR A 233 5.18 -20.93 14.13
C TYR A 233 6.70 -20.89 14.38
N SER A 234 7.34 -22.07 14.40
CA SER A 234 8.78 -22.20 14.69
C SER A 234 9.68 -21.56 13.63
N GLN A 235 9.23 -21.54 12.37
CA GLN A 235 9.88 -20.79 11.29
C GLN A 235 9.84 -19.28 11.58
N ARG A 236 8.67 -18.71 11.91
CA ARG A 236 8.53 -17.27 12.24
C ARG A 236 9.35 -16.87 13.46
N ILE A 237 9.33 -17.67 14.53
CA ILE A 237 10.17 -17.43 15.72
C ILE A 237 11.66 -17.45 15.33
N SER A 238 12.06 -18.43 14.52
CA SER A 238 13.43 -18.56 14.06
C SER A 238 13.95 -17.35 13.30
N ILE A 239 13.07 -16.70 12.54
CA ILE A 239 13.36 -15.50 11.72
C ILE A 239 13.32 -14.23 12.57
N ASN A 240 12.27 -14.05 13.37
CA ASN A 240 11.99 -12.78 14.04
C ASN A 240 12.89 -12.54 15.26
N HIS A 241 13.21 -13.60 16.02
CA HIS A 241 13.77 -13.46 17.37
C HIS A 241 15.20 -13.96 17.53
N ASN A 242 15.60 -14.98 16.77
CA ASN A 242 16.82 -15.72 17.08
C ASN A 242 18.10 -15.12 16.46
N ASN A 243 18.04 -13.92 15.86
CA ASN A 243 19.17 -13.23 15.18
C ASN A 243 20.08 -14.18 14.38
N LYS A 244 19.50 -15.19 13.71
CA LYS A 244 20.27 -16.20 12.97
C LYS A 244 20.84 -15.60 11.70
N THR A 245 22.03 -16.05 11.32
CA THR A 245 22.55 -15.83 9.97
C THR A 245 21.69 -16.55 8.94
N ILE A 246 21.76 -16.11 7.68
CA ILE A 246 21.03 -16.78 6.58
C ILE A 246 21.47 -18.24 6.46
N SER A 247 22.75 -18.54 6.62
CA SER A 247 23.28 -19.91 6.56
C SER A 247 22.68 -20.80 7.65
N GLU A 248 22.66 -20.35 8.91
CA GLU A 248 22.04 -21.09 10.01
C GLU A 248 20.53 -21.26 9.83
N LEU A 249 19.87 -20.25 9.25
CA LEU A 249 18.43 -20.33 8.97
C LEU A 249 18.16 -21.35 7.86
N LYS A 250 19.00 -21.40 6.82
CA LYS A 250 18.91 -22.37 5.72
C LYS A 250 19.21 -23.79 6.20
N GLU A 251 20.16 -23.96 7.11
CA GLU A 251 20.42 -25.27 7.73
C GLU A 251 19.22 -25.76 8.55
N LYS A 252 18.57 -24.85 9.31
CA LYS A 252 17.41 -25.19 10.14
C LYS A 252 16.12 -25.39 9.36
N TRP A 253 15.92 -24.62 8.30
CA TRP A 253 14.70 -24.59 7.49
C TRP A 253 15.05 -24.58 6.00
N PRO A 254 15.65 -25.64 5.45
CA PRO A 254 16.15 -25.64 4.08
C PRO A 254 15.03 -25.44 3.05
N TYR A 255 13.87 -26.09 3.26
CA TYR A 255 12.69 -25.92 2.42
C TYR A 255 12.14 -24.49 2.40
N LEU A 256 12.40 -23.65 3.41
CA LEU A 256 12.00 -22.23 3.38
C LEU A 256 12.67 -21.46 2.22
N PHE A 257 13.78 -21.99 1.69
CA PHE A 257 14.52 -21.43 0.56
C PHE A 257 14.29 -22.22 -0.74
N GLU A 258 13.25 -23.06 -0.79
CA GLU A 258 12.75 -23.64 -2.03
C GLU A 258 11.50 -22.88 -2.48
N ALA A 259 11.41 -22.57 -3.78
CA ALA A 259 10.44 -21.62 -4.31
C ALA A 259 8.98 -21.98 -3.93
N THR A 260 8.61 -23.26 -4.06
CA THR A 260 7.28 -23.76 -3.70
C THR A 260 6.89 -23.40 -2.27
N TYR A 261 7.72 -23.74 -1.29
CA TYR A 261 7.38 -23.54 0.12
C TYR A 261 7.62 -22.11 0.59
N LEU A 262 8.58 -21.38 -0.02
CA LEU A 262 8.73 -19.94 0.22
C LEU A 262 7.45 -19.19 -0.20
N PHE A 263 6.87 -19.55 -1.35
CA PHE A 263 5.67 -18.89 -1.87
C PHE A 263 4.47 -19.19 -0.97
N GLU A 264 4.25 -20.44 -0.58
CA GLU A 264 3.19 -20.81 0.39
C GLU A 264 3.38 -20.11 1.75
N HIS A 265 4.62 -20.05 2.26
CA HIS A 265 4.92 -19.32 3.50
C HIS A 265 4.60 -17.82 3.35
N SER A 266 5.00 -17.21 2.23
CA SER A 266 4.76 -15.79 1.96
C SER A 266 3.28 -15.47 1.74
N GLU A 267 2.53 -16.38 1.14
CA GLU A 267 1.09 -16.25 0.94
C GLU A 267 0.36 -16.27 2.27
N ARG A 268 0.72 -17.19 3.17
CA ARG A 268 0.23 -17.20 4.55
C ARG A 268 0.59 -15.91 5.29
N LEU A 269 1.82 -15.42 5.11
CA LEU A 269 2.32 -14.21 5.75
C LEU A 269 1.59 -12.94 5.26
N LEU A 270 1.37 -12.81 3.95
CA LEU A 270 0.83 -11.61 3.30
C LEU A 270 -0.69 -11.67 3.05
N GLY A 271 -1.28 -12.86 3.12
CA GLY A 271 -2.70 -13.09 2.85
C GLY A 271 -3.08 -13.07 1.37
N ILE A 272 -2.09 -13.13 0.46
CA ILE A 272 -2.32 -13.13 -0.99
C ILE A 272 -1.38 -14.10 -1.71
N PRO A 273 -1.83 -14.78 -2.78
CA PRO A 273 -0.97 -15.61 -3.62
C PRO A 273 -0.08 -14.71 -4.50
N VAL A 274 1.11 -14.35 -3.99
CA VAL A 274 1.99 -13.34 -4.60
C VAL A 274 2.29 -13.62 -6.06
N GLN A 275 2.71 -14.84 -6.40
CA GLN A 275 3.09 -15.20 -7.77
C GLN A 275 1.91 -15.08 -8.75
N LYS A 276 0.77 -15.65 -8.37
CA LYS A 276 -0.46 -15.63 -9.17
C LYS A 276 -0.94 -14.21 -9.39
N ARG A 277 -1.03 -13.41 -8.32
CA ARG A 277 -1.46 -12.01 -8.40
C ARG A 277 -0.53 -11.17 -9.27
N LEU A 278 0.78 -11.37 -9.12
CA LEU A 278 1.77 -10.68 -9.93
C LEU A 278 1.62 -11.04 -11.41
N ALA A 279 1.46 -12.33 -11.74
CA ALA A 279 1.26 -12.78 -13.11
C ALA A 279 0.01 -12.15 -13.76
N GLU A 280 -1.12 -12.16 -13.06
CA GLU A 280 -2.38 -11.58 -13.53
C GLU A 280 -2.26 -10.07 -13.79
N GLU A 281 -1.62 -9.33 -12.88
CA GLU A 281 -1.50 -7.87 -13.01
C GLU A 281 -0.46 -7.47 -14.05
N LEU A 282 0.62 -8.25 -14.21
CA LEU A 282 1.58 -8.06 -15.29
C LEU A 282 0.96 -8.34 -16.65
N ALA A 283 0.11 -9.36 -16.78
CA ALA A 283 -0.62 -9.63 -18.02
C ALA A 283 -1.55 -8.47 -18.41
N LYS A 284 -2.21 -7.84 -17.42
CA LYS A 284 -3.13 -6.70 -17.65
C LYS A 284 -2.39 -5.39 -17.95
N LYS A 285 -1.34 -5.09 -17.18
CA LYS A 285 -0.74 -3.74 -17.13
C LYS A 285 0.67 -3.66 -17.71
N GLY A 286 1.41 -4.77 -17.76
CA GLY A 286 2.84 -4.81 -18.05
C GLY A 286 3.20 -4.16 -19.40
N LYS A 287 2.49 -4.52 -20.47
CA LYS A 287 2.71 -3.94 -21.80
C LYS A 287 2.47 -2.43 -21.83
N THR A 288 1.40 -1.97 -21.19
CA THR A 288 1.07 -0.54 -21.12
C THR A 288 2.12 0.25 -20.37
N ILE A 289 2.65 -0.30 -19.26
CA ILE A 289 3.72 0.33 -18.49
C ILE A 289 5.01 0.40 -19.31
N MET A 290 5.40 -0.69 -19.99
CA MET A 290 6.60 -0.69 -20.84
C MET A 290 6.49 0.32 -21.99
N ASN A 291 5.33 0.43 -22.64
CA ASN A 291 5.11 1.42 -23.69
C ASN A 291 5.24 2.86 -23.16
N PHE A 292 4.67 3.14 -21.98
CA PHE A 292 4.85 4.43 -21.31
C PHE A 292 6.32 4.73 -21.04
N LEU A 293 7.06 3.76 -20.48
CA LEU A 293 8.48 3.92 -20.15
C LEU A 293 9.32 4.15 -21.41
N ALA A 294 9.01 3.46 -22.51
CA ALA A 294 9.64 3.69 -23.81
C ALA A 294 9.36 5.10 -24.36
N GLN A 295 8.12 5.60 -24.27
CA GLN A 295 7.80 6.98 -24.65
C GLN A 295 8.53 8.00 -23.76
N ALA A 296 8.67 7.69 -22.48
CA ALA A 296 9.46 8.47 -21.54
C ALA A 296 10.99 8.34 -21.75
N LYS A 297 11.43 7.63 -22.80
CA LYS A 297 12.83 7.42 -23.19
C LYS A 297 13.66 6.74 -22.09
N VAL A 298 13.03 5.89 -21.27
CA VAL A 298 13.75 5.03 -20.33
C VAL A 298 14.49 3.97 -21.12
N THR A 299 15.79 3.83 -20.88
CA THR A 299 16.59 2.78 -21.49
C THR A 299 16.18 1.43 -20.89
N PRO A 300 15.74 0.45 -21.70
CA PRO A 300 15.42 -0.88 -21.22
C PRO A 300 16.69 -1.55 -20.68
N GLY A 301 16.50 -2.43 -19.70
CA GLY A 301 17.59 -3.23 -19.17
C GLY A 301 17.87 -4.44 -20.05
N ASN A 302 19.07 -4.99 -19.95
CA ASN A 302 19.37 -6.28 -20.55
C ASN A 302 18.84 -7.41 -19.64
N PHE A 303 17.52 -7.46 -19.48
CA PHE A 303 16.77 -8.43 -18.68
C PHE A 303 15.51 -8.84 -19.44
N GLN A 304 14.85 -9.93 -19.03
CA GLN A 304 13.63 -10.39 -19.67
C GLN A 304 12.39 -10.23 -18.78
N GLY A 305 11.26 -9.92 -19.42
CA GLY A 305 9.92 -10.02 -18.85
C GLY A 305 9.74 -9.21 -17.56
N PRO A 306 9.27 -9.83 -16.46
CA PRO A 306 9.02 -9.10 -15.21
C PRO A 306 10.25 -8.41 -14.60
N LEU A 307 11.46 -8.94 -14.83
CA LEU A 307 12.70 -8.34 -14.32
C LEU A 307 13.06 -7.07 -15.11
N GLU A 308 12.86 -7.07 -16.42
CA GLU A 308 13.02 -5.89 -17.28
C GLU A 308 12.06 -4.77 -16.88
N LEU A 309 10.81 -5.12 -16.57
CA LEU A 309 9.83 -4.17 -16.08
C LEU A 309 10.26 -3.55 -14.74
N LEU A 310 10.70 -4.37 -13.77
CA LEU A 310 11.20 -3.88 -12.49
C LEU A 310 12.38 -2.92 -12.70
N PHE A 311 13.34 -3.31 -13.55
CA PHE A 311 14.50 -2.49 -13.90
C PHE A 311 14.08 -1.15 -14.50
N SER A 312 13.19 -1.17 -15.49
CA SER A 312 12.75 0.03 -16.22
C SER A 312 11.97 0.99 -15.33
N ILE A 313 11.10 0.46 -14.45
CA ILE A 313 10.40 1.26 -13.43
C ILE A 313 11.41 1.88 -12.46
N GLY A 314 12.39 1.09 -12.00
CA GLY A 314 13.43 1.59 -11.10
C GLY A 314 14.25 2.72 -11.72
N ASN A 315 14.70 2.56 -12.97
CA ASN A 315 15.41 3.61 -13.70
C ASN A 315 14.58 4.89 -13.82
N TYR A 316 13.29 4.79 -14.15
CA TYR A 316 12.39 5.94 -14.19
C TYR A 316 12.31 6.67 -12.84
N LEU A 317 12.22 5.90 -11.75
CA LEU A 317 12.14 6.42 -10.38
C LEU A 317 13.50 6.87 -9.83
N GLY A 318 14.60 6.59 -10.54
CA GLY A 318 15.97 6.83 -10.11
C GLY A 318 16.39 5.94 -8.94
N ASP A 319 15.90 4.70 -8.94
CA ASP A 319 16.41 3.62 -8.10
C ASP A 319 17.71 3.06 -8.69
N LYS A 320 18.63 2.65 -7.81
CA LYS A 320 19.81 1.84 -8.12
C LYS A 320 19.42 0.37 -8.26
N THR A 321 18.82 0.02 -9.37
CA THR A 321 18.29 -1.34 -9.63
C THR A 321 19.36 -2.42 -9.62
N GLU A 322 20.64 -2.06 -9.79
CA GLU A 322 21.80 -2.95 -9.60
C GLU A 322 21.93 -3.52 -8.19
N LEU A 323 21.23 -2.95 -7.20
CA LEU A 323 21.14 -3.52 -5.84
C LEU A 323 20.14 -4.67 -5.74
N LEU A 324 19.26 -4.83 -6.74
CA LEU A 324 18.22 -5.85 -6.78
C LEU A 324 18.46 -6.88 -7.89
N LEU A 325 18.94 -6.43 -9.05
CA LEU A 325 19.16 -7.23 -10.25
C LEU A 325 20.62 -7.08 -10.69
N ILE A 326 21.39 -8.16 -10.62
CA ILE A 326 22.81 -8.17 -10.96
C ILE A 326 22.98 -9.13 -12.13
N ARG A 327 23.34 -8.61 -13.31
CA ARG A 327 23.74 -9.48 -14.42
C ARG A 327 25.18 -9.90 -14.21
N ILE A 328 25.43 -11.21 -14.26
CA ILE A 328 26.77 -11.77 -14.11
C ILE A 328 27.30 -12.12 -15.50
N GLU A 329 28.43 -11.52 -15.87
CA GLU A 329 29.15 -11.90 -17.08
C GLU A 329 30.17 -13.01 -16.73
N GLY A 330 29.87 -14.25 -17.10
CA GLY A 330 30.73 -15.42 -16.84
C GLY A 330 30.52 -16.11 -15.48
N HIS A 331 31.44 -17.00 -15.07
CA HIS A 331 31.30 -17.83 -13.87
C HIS A 331 32.03 -17.30 -12.61
N ASN A 332 32.61 -16.10 -12.64
CA ASN A 332 33.47 -15.61 -11.56
C ASN A 332 32.80 -14.48 -10.76
N PHE A 333 31.96 -14.83 -9.78
CA PHE A 333 31.57 -13.89 -8.73
C PHE A 333 32.03 -14.41 -7.36
N THR A 334 32.65 -13.54 -6.57
CA THR A 334 33.05 -13.85 -5.20
C THR A 334 31.90 -13.55 -4.24
N ALA A 335 31.68 -14.37 -3.20
CA ALA A 335 30.62 -14.12 -2.22
C ALA A 335 30.66 -12.69 -1.60
N GLN A 336 31.84 -12.10 -1.47
CA GLN A 336 32.05 -10.75 -0.95
C GLN A 336 31.48 -9.63 -1.83
N SER A 337 31.25 -9.88 -3.13
CA SER A 337 30.66 -8.89 -4.06
C SER A 337 29.14 -8.90 -4.06
N LEU A 338 28.51 -9.81 -3.32
CA LEU A 338 27.05 -9.95 -3.27
C LEU A 338 26.41 -8.94 -2.29
N GLN A 339 25.16 -8.58 -2.57
CA GLN A 339 24.41 -7.67 -1.72
C GLN A 339 24.06 -8.31 -0.38
N ARG A 340 24.01 -7.49 0.67
CA ARG A 340 23.51 -7.93 1.99
C ARG A 340 21.99 -8.13 1.98
N THR A 341 21.28 -7.38 1.14
CA THR A 341 19.85 -7.52 0.94
C THR A 341 19.54 -8.54 -0.15
N PRO A 342 18.32 -9.13 -0.17
CA PRO A 342 17.86 -9.97 -1.26
C PRO A 342 18.13 -9.36 -2.64
N CYS A 343 18.72 -10.14 -3.53
CA CYS A 343 18.94 -9.79 -4.93
C CYS A 343 18.84 -11.03 -5.84
N VAL A 344 18.60 -10.78 -7.11
CA VAL A 344 18.58 -11.76 -8.20
C VAL A 344 19.90 -11.63 -8.96
N LEU A 345 20.63 -12.72 -9.08
CA LEU A 345 21.75 -12.84 -10.01
C LEU A 345 21.22 -13.45 -11.30
N VAL A 346 21.35 -12.71 -12.41
CA VAL A 346 20.92 -13.15 -13.74
C VAL A 346 22.16 -13.66 -14.46
N LEU A 347 22.25 -14.98 -14.64
CA LEU A 347 23.36 -15.60 -15.36
C LEU A 347 23.11 -15.49 -16.86
N ASP A 348 21.92 -15.91 -17.27
CA ASP A 348 21.39 -15.78 -18.61
C ASP A 348 19.87 -15.62 -18.55
N ASP A 349 19.21 -15.75 -19.70
CA ASP A 349 17.78 -15.49 -19.83
C ASP A 349 16.91 -16.64 -19.24
N GLU A 350 17.52 -17.77 -18.92
CA GLU A 350 16.87 -18.98 -18.37
C GLU A 350 17.44 -19.42 -17.01
N HIS A 351 18.50 -18.79 -16.48
CA HIS A 351 19.13 -19.21 -15.23
C HIS A 351 19.34 -18.04 -14.26
N TYR A 352 18.71 -18.18 -13.09
CA TYR A 352 18.69 -17.16 -12.05
C TYR A 352 19.12 -17.75 -10.69
N LEU A 353 19.96 -17.02 -9.96
CA LEU A 353 20.33 -17.35 -8.59
C LEU A 353 19.72 -16.33 -7.64
N MET A 354 19.19 -16.81 -6.51
CA MET A 354 18.69 -15.97 -5.43
C MET A 354 19.75 -15.84 -4.36
N ALA A 355 20.12 -14.61 -4.03
CA ALA A 355 21.13 -14.32 -3.01
C ALA A 355 20.59 -13.39 -1.94
N VAL A 356 21.00 -13.61 -0.69
CA VAL A 356 20.75 -12.73 0.44
C VAL A 356 21.88 -12.89 1.45
N ASP A 357 22.29 -11.78 2.07
CA ASP A 357 23.40 -11.75 3.02
C ASP A 357 24.66 -12.47 2.50
N GLN A 358 25.05 -12.13 1.27
CA GLN A 358 26.23 -12.69 0.60
C GLN A 358 26.21 -14.21 0.37
N THR A 359 25.04 -14.84 0.51
CA THR A 359 24.88 -16.28 0.41
C THR A 359 23.89 -16.62 -0.71
N ILE A 360 24.23 -17.59 -1.56
CA ILE A 360 23.29 -18.16 -2.53
C ILE A 360 22.30 -19.05 -1.78
N VAL A 361 21.03 -18.65 -1.78
CA VAL A 361 19.98 -19.37 -1.08
C VAL A 361 19.22 -20.34 -1.98
N ASN A 362 19.07 -20.02 -3.26
CA ASN A 362 18.50 -20.93 -4.26
C ASN A 362 19.18 -20.71 -5.61
N GLY A 363 19.52 -21.79 -6.32
CA GLY A 363 20.21 -21.74 -7.62
C GLY A 363 19.49 -22.46 -8.76
N HIS A 364 18.21 -22.79 -8.58
CA HIS A 364 17.44 -23.62 -9.51
C HIS A 364 16.22 -22.87 -10.07
N ILE A 365 16.34 -21.54 -10.21
CA ILE A 365 15.26 -20.71 -10.73
C ILE A 365 15.47 -20.53 -12.24
N SER A 366 14.45 -20.91 -13.02
CA SER A 366 14.50 -20.86 -14.48
C SER A 366 13.51 -19.91 -15.14
N CYS A 367 12.76 -19.14 -14.35
CA CYS A 367 11.70 -18.28 -14.84
C CYS A 367 11.81 -16.88 -14.21
N PRO A 368 11.79 -15.79 -15.01
CA PRO A 368 11.94 -14.43 -14.50
C PRO A 368 10.76 -14.00 -13.59
N LEU A 369 9.55 -14.53 -13.82
CA LEU A 369 8.42 -14.32 -12.91
C LEU A 369 8.69 -14.96 -11.54
N THR A 370 9.22 -16.19 -11.53
CA THR A 370 9.59 -16.89 -10.30
C THR A 370 10.71 -16.14 -9.58
N ALA A 371 11.74 -15.65 -10.29
CA ALA A 371 12.82 -14.87 -9.71
C ALA A 371 12.33 -13.57 -9.05
N LEU A 372 11.47 -12.80 -9.74
CA LEU A 372 10.88 -11.57 -9.18
C LEU A 372 10.01 -11.87 -7.95
N THR A 373 9.18 -12.91 -8.04
CA THR A 373 8.33 -13.35 -6.92
C THR A 373 9.20 -13.71 -5.72
N TYR A 374 10.24 -14.52 -5.94
CA TYR A 374 11.17 -14.95 -4.91
C TYR A 374 11.86 -13.76 -4.24
N LEU A 375 12.35 -12.80 -5.02
CA LEU A 375 12.95 -11.57 -4.51
C LEU A 375 12.00 -10.84 -3.53
N ILE A 376 10.74 -10.65 -3.95
CA ILE A 376 9.71 -9.99 -3.15
C ILE A 376 9.46 -10.80 -1.87
N CYS A 377 9.23 -12.11 -1.99
CA CYS A 377 8.95 -12.99 -0.86
C CYS A 377 10.08 -12.99 0.17
N LEU A 378 11.36 -13.01 -0.25
CA LEU A 378 12.49 -12.94 0.67
C LEU A 378 12.47 -11.69 1.56
N PHE A 379 12.16 -10.51 1.02
CA PHE A 379 12.08 -9.30 1.83
C PHE A 379 11.01 -9.38 2.92
N TYR A 380 9.92 -10.10 2.70
CA TYR A 380 8.85 -10.26 3.70
C TYR A 380 9.13 -11.41 4.65
N THR A 381 9.41 -12.58 4.10
CA THR A 381 9.70 -13.79 4.88
C THR A 381 10.85 -13.53 5.83
N LEU A 382 11.96 -12.94 5.37
CA LEU A 382 13.15 -12.71 6.21
C LEU A 382 13.14 -11.40 7.02
N ASN A 383 12.04 -10.65 7.00
CA ASN A 383 11.97 -9.33 7.66
C ASN A 383 13.02 -8.30 7.19
N ILE A 384 13.40 -8.33 5.93
CA ILE A 384 14.46 -7.43 5.41
C ILE A 384 13.82 -6.16 4.86
N GLN A 385 14.40 -5.01 5.21
CA GLN A 385 14.00 -3.73 4.62
C GLN A 385 14.45 -3.62 3.17
N PHE A 386 13.64 -2.95 2.35
CA PHE A 386 14.09 -2.60 1.01
C PHE A 386 15.34 -1.70 1.08
N PRO A 387 16.32 -1.89 0.18
CA PRO A 387 17.47 -1.00 0.08
C PRO A 387 16.97 0.42 -0.17
N LYS A 388 17.47 1.41 0.59
CA LYS A 388 16.99 2.79 0.49
C LYS A 388 17.10 3.37 -0.92
N ASP A 389 18.14 2.94 -1.64
CA ASP A 389 18.44 3.39 -2.98
C ASP A 389 17.70 2.57 -4.06
N ALA A 390 16.98 1.51 -3.72
CA ALA A 390 16.24 0.66 -4.66
C ALA A 390 14.83 0.29 -4.15
N ALA A 391 14.21 1.20 -3.39
CA ALA A 391 12.96 0.91 -2.69
C ALA A 391 11.71 1.28 -3.50
N LEU A 392 11.80 2.19 -4.47
CA LEU A 392 10.61 2.76 -5.12
C LEU A 392 9.99 1.81 -6.14
N ALA A 393 10.80 1.07 -6.89
CA ALA A 393 10.32 0.04 -7.81
C ALA A 393 9.61 -1.09 -7.05
N LEU A 394 10.19 -1.52 -5.92
CA LEU A 394 9.55 -2.49 -5.04
C LEU A 394 8.28 -1.93 -4.40
N ASP A 395 8.27 -0.67 -3.93
CA ASP A 395 7.06 -0.02 -3.37
C ASP A 395 5.94 0.12 -4.42
N TYR A 396 6.28 0.36 -5.70
CA TYR A 396 5.33 0.28 -6.80
C TYR A 396 4.74 -1.12 -6.95
N VAL A 397 5.59 -2.16 -7.03
CA VAL A 397 5.12 -3.55 -7.18
C VAL A 397 4.18 -3.93 -6.04
N MET A 398 4.56 -3.63 -4.80
CA MET A 398 3.74 -3.95 -3.63
C MET A 398 2.37 -3.26 -3.67
N ARG A 399 2.33 -1.97 -3.99
CA ARG A 399 1.08 -1.18 -3.92
C ARG A 399 0.20 -1.34 -5.15
N CYS A 400 0.80 -1.31 -6.32
CA CYS A 400 0.10 -1.14 -7.59
C CYS A 400 -0.14 -2.45 -8.34
N LEU A 401 0.71 -3.47 -8.11
CA LEU A 401 0.50 -4.81 -8.64
C LEU A 401 -0.10 -5.73 -7.58
N LEU A 402 0.48 -5.77 -6.38
CA LEU A 402 0.03 -6.69 -5.34
C LEU A 402 -1.13 -6.14 -4.48
N GLY A 403 -1.47 -4.86 -4.61
CA GLY A 403 -2.55 -4.24 -3.82
C GLY A 403 -2.26 -4.13 -2.32
N ILE A 404 -1.01 -4.37 -1.90
CA ILE A 404 -0.58 -4.28 -0.51
C ILE A 404 -0.33 -2.81 -0.18
N SER A 405 -1.34 -2.18 0.42
CA SER A 405 -1.27 -0.80 0.90
C SER A 405 -0.98 -0.78 2.41
N PRO A 406 0.26 -0.45 2.83
CA PRO A 406 0.58 -0.36 4.26
C PRO A 406 -0.20 0.78 4.92
N LYS A 407 -0.81 0.49 6.08
CA LYS A 407 -1.41 1.53 6.94
C LYS A 407 -0.37 2.55 7.43
N ARG A 408 0.92 2.16 7.51
CA ARG A 408 2.04 2.94 8.05
C ARG A 408 3.26 2.92 7.10
N GLY A 409 3.41 3.98 6.30
CA GLY A 409 4.64 4.33 5.58
C GLY A 409 5.21 3.29 4.59
N PRO A 410 6.27 3.63 3.84
CA PRO A 410 6.99 2.68 2.98
C PRO A 410 7.84 1.70 3.81
N LYS A 411 8.19 0.53 3.25
CA LYS A 411 9.02 -0.51 3.89
C LYS A 411 10.50 -0.12 4.08
N MET A 412 10.89 1.09 3.66
CA MET A 412 12.23 1.67 3.83
C MET A 412 12.38 2.41 5.18
N SER A 413 13.57 2.42 5.77
CA SER A 413 13.85 3.26 6.95
C SER A 413 13.99 4.75 6.58
N ARG A 414 13.12 5.59 7.13
CA ARG A 414 13.29 7.06 7.14
C ARG A 414 13.44 7.57 8.58
N LYS A 415 14.40 8.48 8.79
CA LYS A 415 14.51 9.29 10.02
C LYS A 415 13.25 10.16 10.18
N GLU A 416 12.86 10.42 11.42
CA GLU A 416 11.55 10.87 11.96
C GLU A 416 10.93 12.19 11.42
N LYS A 417 11.22 12.66 10.20
CA LYS A 417 10.62 13.89 9.65
C LYS A 417 9.60 13.59 8.56
N LYS A 418 8.34 13.96 8.83
CA LYS A 418 7.14 13.98 7.96
C LYS A 418 7.04 12.78 6.99
N GLN A 419 6.43 11.69 7.48
CA GLN A 419 6.05 10.54 6.65
C GLN A 419 4.99 10.92 5.61
N LEU A 420 5.42 11.28 4.39
CA LEU A 420 4.57 11.08 3.22
C LEU A 420 4.34 9.57 3.08
N LYS A 421 3.08 9.13 3.05
CA LYS A 421 2.72 7.69 2.95
C LYS A 421 3.23 7.05 1.66
N ILE A 422 3.42 7.85 0.60
CA ILE A 422 3.90 7.45 -0.73
C ILE A 422 4.96 8.45 -1.19
N HIS A 423 6.01 7.95 -1.86
CA HIS A 423 7.11 8.77 -2.32
C HIS A 423 6.69 9.77 -3.43
N PRO A 424 7.14 11.04 -3.44
CA PRO A 424 6.76 12.01 -4.48
C PRO A 424 7.07 11.56 -5.91
N LYS A 425 8.23 10.90 -6.13
CA LYS A 425 8.58 10.35 -7.45
C LYS A 425 7.61 9.25 -7.90
N LEU A 426 7.18 8.40 -6.96
CA LEU A 426 6.20 7.35 -7.23
C LEU A 426 4.83 7.97 -7.55
N MET A 427 4.40 9.00 -6.80
CA MET A 427 3.18 9.75 -7.12
C MET A 427 3.22 10.40 -8.51
N LYS A 428 4.37 10.99 -8.88
CA LYS A 428 4.57 11.59 -10.19
C LYS A 428 4.45 10.53 -11.30
N PHE A 429 5.17 9.42 -11.16
CA PHE A 429 5.09 8.28 -12.09
C PHE A 429 3.65 7.77 -12.26
N LEU A 430 2.91 7.61 -11.17
CA LEU A 430 1.51 7.16 -11.22
C LEU A 430 0.59 8.16 -11.93
N SER A 431 0.80 9.46 -11.73
CA SER A 431 0.05 10.50 -12.44
C SER A 431 0.32 10.44 -13.94
N GLU A 432 1.59 10.42 -14.34
CA GLU A 432 1.99 10.43 -15.75
C GLU A 432 1.58 9.14 -16.47
N LEU A 433 1.65 7.99 -15.80
CA LEU A 433 1.14 6.72 -16.33
C LEU A 433 -0.38 6.75 -16.52
N SER A 434 -1.12 7.37 -15.60
CA SER A 434 -2.58 7.52 -15.71
C SER A 434 -2.98 8.47 -16.85
N ASP A 435 -2.24 9.57 -17.02
CA ASP A 435 -2.44 10.53 -18.11
C ASP A 435 -2.14 9.86 -19.47
N TYR A 436 -1.09 9.04 -19.55
CA TYR A 436 -0.78 8.23 -20.73
C TYR A 436 -1.90 7.22 -21.09
N GLN A 437 -2.51 6.60 -20.07
CA GLN A 437 -3.61 5.66 -20.28
C GLN A 437 -4.92 6.33 -20.71
N ASN A 438 -5.10 7.61 -20.40
CA ASN A 438 -6.33 8.37 -20.64
C ASN A 438 -6.03 9.71 -21.35
N PRO A 439 -5.59 9.70 -22.62
CA PRO A 439 -5.11 10.90 -23.32
C PRO A 439 -6.20 11.94 -23.65
N THR A 440 -7.49 11.61 -23.52
CA THR A 440 -8.63 12.48 -23.91
C THR A 440 -8.99 13.56 -22.87
N LYS A 441 -8.00 14.14 -22.19
CA LYS A 441 -8.19 15.31 -21.29
C LYS A 441 -7.54 16.57 -21.84
N PHE A 442 -7.87 16.94 -23.08
CA PHE A 442 -7.59 18.26 -23.63
C PHE A 442 -8.86 18.88 -24.18
#